data_AF-A0A1I3DGN5-F1
#
_entry.id   AF-A0A1I3DGN5-F1
#
_cell.length_a   1.000
_cell.length_b   1.000
_cell.length_c   1.000
_cell.angle_alpha   90.00
_cell.angle_beta   90.00
_cell.angle_gamma   90.00
#
_symmetry.space_group_name_H-M   'P 1'
#
loop_
_entity.id
_entity.type
_entity.pdbx_description
1 polymer ?
#
loop_
_entity_poly.entity_id
_entity_poly.type
_entity_poly.pdbx_seq_one_letter_code
_entity_poly.pdbx_strand_id
1 'polypeptide(L)'
;MLDYLDAAYDLDHVEKIYLSGAGANWIKAGEKYLPKCRFVLDSFHLAKYVRKAAGFVPNIMPILWDWIRNDFPSGVEDYFTLLLEEEHPASERKSLLDTRRYLLNNWEAIQRQQEPEYVSCSAESHVSHILADRLSSRPLGWSLVGAEHIAKTRIFCLNGGNLLSAMTKKRDGETKQKQVERLDRRVTKAKANRHYLETSTVPVIEAGRKTQLFFALRGLGR
;
A
#
# COMPACT_ATOMS: atom_id res chain seq x y z
N MET A 1 -4.76 -5.59 -4.88
CA MET A 1 -3.39 -5.99 -4.45
C MET A 1 -2.63 -6.50 -5.65
N LEU A 2 -3.13 -7.51 -6.37
CA LEU A 2 -2.55 -7.96 -7.64
C LEU A 2 -2.45 -6.81 -8.66
N ASP A 3 -3.52 -6.03 -8.85
CA ASP A 3 -3.48 -4.86 -9.75
C ASP A 3 -2.36 -3.86 -9.44
N TYR A 4 -2.00 -3.72 -8.15
CA TYR A 4 -0.90 -2.86 -7.74
C TYR A 4 0.45 -3.50 -8.08
N LEU A 5 0.60 -4.80 -7.84
CA LEU A 5 1.83 -5.52 -8.14
C LEU A 5 2.08 -5.56 -9.65
N ASP A 6 1.06 -5.84 -10.45
CA ASP A 6 1.13 -5.82 -11.93
C ASP A 6 1.49 -4.43 -12.47
N ALA A 7 0.98 -3.36 -11.82
CA ALA A 7 1.29 -1.99 -12.22
C ALA A 7 2.69 -1.52 -11.77
N ALA A 8 3.22 -2.08 -10.68
CA ALA A 8 4.47 -1.65 -10.07
C ALA A 8 5.68 -2.51 -10.47
N TYR A 9 5.46 -3.76 -10.87
CA TYR A 9 6.50 -4.74 -11.15
C TYR A 9 6.13 -5.57 -12.39
N ASP A 10 7.16 -5.98 -13.13
CA ASP A 10 7.02 -6.98 -14.18
C ASP A 10 7.01 -8.39 -13.54
N LEU A 11 5.82 -8.91 -13.24
CA LEU A 11 5.65 -10.17 -12.52
C LEU A 11 6.12 -11.41 -13.31
N ASP A 12 6.28 -11.31 -14.63
CA ASP A 12 6.80 -12.40 -15.44
C ASP A 12 8.28 -12.66 -15.08
N HIS A 13 9.03 -11.57 -14.83
CA HIS A 13 10.44 -11.60 -14.45
C HIS A 13 10.68 -11.71 -12.93
N VAL A 14 9.65 -11.57 -12.10
CA VAL A 14 9.78 -11.81 -10.65
C VAL A 14 10.00 -13.30 -10.39
N GLU A 15 11.11 -13.66 -9.75
CA GLU A 15 11.41 -15.06 -9.42
C GLU A 15 10.68 -15.54 -8.17
N LYS A 16 10.59 -14.68 -7.15
CA LYS A 16 10.02 -15.02 -5.84
C LYS A 16 9.44 -13.78 -5.16
N ILE A 17 8.31 -13.95 -4.49
CA ILE A 17 7.69 -12.93 -3.65
C ILE A 17 7.74 -13.41 -2.20
N TYR A 18 8.37 -12.64 -1.32
CA TYR A 18 8.29 -12.92 0.12
C TYR A 18 7.12 -12.16 0.75
N LEU A 19 6.19 -12.88 1.35
CA LEU A 19 5.09 -12.32 2.12
C LEU A 19 5.42 -12.46 3.61
N SER A 20 5.77 -11.36 4.28
CA SER A 20 6.16 -11.41 5.68
C SER A 20 5.09 -10.88 6.64
N GLY A 21 4.91 -11.55 7.78
CA GLY A 21 3.98 -11.11 8.81
C GLY A 21 3.79 -12.10 9.97
N ALA A 22 2.79 -11.83 10.80
CA ALA A 22 2.58 -12.45 12.13
C ALA A 22 2.18 -13.94 12.13
N GLY A 23 2.07 -14.59 10.97
CA GLY A 23 1.69 -16.00 10.87
C GLY A 23 0.19 -16.27 11.05
N ALA A 24 -0.67 -15.25 11.00
CA ALA A 24 -2.12 -15.45 11.00
C ALA A 24 -2.57 -16.18 9.72
N ASN A 25 -3.57 -17.07 9.83
CA ASN A 25 -4.02 -17.92 8.72
C ASN A 25 -4.41 -17.12 7.46
N TRP A 26 -5.02 -15.95 7.62
CA TRP A 26 -5.40 -15.10 6.50
C TRP A 26 -4.19 -14.46 5.80
N ILE A 27 -3.07 -14.24 6.49
CA ILE A 27 -1.81 -13.79 5.88
C ILE A 27 -1.18 -14.95 5.12
N LYS A 28 -1.08 -16.11 5.75
CA LYS A 28 -0.55 -17.34 5.13
C LYS A 28 -1.31 -17.72 3.86
N ALA A 29 -2.63 -17.49 3.85
CA ALA A 29 -3.45 -17.71 2.67
C ALA A 29 -2.99 -16.88 1.45
N GLY A 30 -2.23 -15.80 1.64
CA GLY A 30 -1.62 -15.03 0.57
C GLY A 30 -0.71 -15.84 -0.36
N GLU A 31 -0.07 -16.92 0.12
CA GLU A 31 0.69 -17.86 -0.75
C GLU A 31 -0.20 -18.49 -1.83
N LYS A 32 -1.52 -18.59 -1.61
CA LYS A 32 -2.48 -19.15 -2.58
C LYS A 32 -2.91 -18.14 -3.64
N TYR A 33 -2.80 -16.85 -3.35
CA TYR A 33 -3.31 -15.77 -4.21
C TYR A 33 -2.20 -15.03 -4.95
N LEU A 34 -0.98 -15.02 -4.41
CA LEU A 34 0.16 -14.33 -5.00
C LEU A 34 1.04 -15.36 -5.75
N PRO A 35 1.38 -15.11 -7.03
CA PRO A 35 2.25 -16.00 -7.78
C PRO A 35 3.65 -16.05 -7.15
N LYS A 36 4.29 -17.23 -7.18
CA LYS A 36 5.67 -17.44 -6.71
C LYS A 36 5.91 -16.93 -5.27
N CYS A 37 4.87 -16.95 -4.44
CA CYS A 37 4.87 -16.38 -3.10
C CYS A 37 5.32 -17.40 -2.04
N ARG A 38 6.16 -16.94 -1.12
CA ARG A 38 6.62 -17.67 0.07
C ARG A 38 6.35 -16.84 1.31
N PHE A 39 5.60 -17.40 2.25
CA PHE A 39 5.34 -16.78 3.53
C PHE A 39 6.58 -16.87 4.43
N VAL A 40 6.96 -15.76 5.05
CA VAL A 40 8.08 -15.69 6.00
C VAL A 40 7.54 -15.13 7.32
N LEU A 41 7.77 -15.83 8.42
CA LEU A 41 7.38 -15.30 9.73
C LEU A 41 8.21 -14.05 10.01
N ASP A 42 7.62 -12.95 10.44
CA ASP A 42 8.41 -11.77 10.78
C ASP A 42 9.27 -11.98 12.04
N SER A 43 10.42 -11.32 12.07
CA SER A 43 11.41 -11.47 13.14
C SER A 43 10.95 -10.90 14.49
N PHE A 44 10.04 -9.92 14.49
CA PHE A 44 9.49 -9.36 15.73
C PHE A 44 8.65 -10.40 16.45
N HIS A 45 7.75 -11.08 15.74
CA HIS A 45 6.92 -12.13 16.32
C HIS A 45 7.76 -13.33 16.74
N LEU A 46 8.74 -13.75 15.94
CA LEU A 46 9.69 -14.79 16.37
C LEU A 46 10.36 -14.40 17.70
N ALA A 47 10.94 -13.20 17.77
CA ALA A 47 11.61 -12.73 18.97
C ALA A 47 10.66 -12.59 20.16
N LYS A 48 9.39 -12.20 19.95
CA LYS A 48 8.36 -12.14 20.99
C LYS A 48 8.12 -13.53 21.60
N TYR A 49 7.96 -14.56 20.78
CA TYR A 49 7.70 -15.92 21.24
C TYR A 49 8.96 -16.57 21.83
N VAL A 50 10.15 -16.28 21.32
CA VAL A 50 11.41 -16.75 21.92
C VAL A 50 11.64 -16.12 23.30
N ARG A 51 11.42 -14.80 23.46
CA ARG A 51 11.50 -14.15 24.78
C ARG A 51 10.50 -14.72 25.77
N LYS A 52 9.28 -15.00 25.29
CA LYS A 52 8.23 -15.63 26.09
C LYS A 52 8.64 -17.05 26.53
N ALA A 53 9.23 -17.84 25.62
CA ALA A 53 9.77 -19.15 25.93
C ALA A 53 10.92 -19.06 26.96
N ALA A 54 11.81 -18.07 26.82
CA ALA A 54 12.95 -17.88 27.70
C ALA A 54 12.62 -17.30 29.09
N GLY A 55 11.38 -16.83 29.31
CA GLY A 55 10.96 -16.29 30.61
C GLY A 55 10.87 -17.33 31.73
N PHE A 56 10.86 -18.63 31.39
CA PHE A 56 10.70 -19.73 32.33
C PHE A 56 12.04 -20.29 32.83
N VAL A 57 13.08 -20.26 31.99
CA VAL A 57 14.39 -20.85 32.32
C VAL A 57 15.49 -19.82 32.09
N PRO A 58 16.25 -19.43 33.13
CA PRO A 58 17.39 -18.53 32.97
C PRO A 58 18.40 -19.06 31.94
N ASN A 59 18.99 -18.16 31.17
CA ASN A 59 20.05 -18.46 30.19
C ASN A 59 19.68 -19.41 29.03
N ILE A 60 18.41 -19.78 28.83
CA ILE A 60 18.01 -20.62 27.69
C ILE A 60 17.96 -19.85 26.37
N MET A 61 17.81 -18.52 26.40
CA MET A 61 17.59 -17.72 25.20
C MET A 61 18.66 -17.90 24.11
N PRO A 62 19.99 -17.91 24.40
CA PRO A 62 21.01 -18.20 23.40
C PRO A 62 20.88 -19.60 22.79
N ILE A 63 20.47 -20.59 23.59
CA ILE A 63 20.30 -21.99 23.15
C ILE A 63 19.08 -22.09 22.22
N LEU A 64 17.96 -21.46 22.55
CA LEU A 64 16.78 -21.41 21.67
C LEU A 64 17.12 -20.78 20.32
N TRP A 65 17.86 -19.66 20.31
CA TRP A 65 18.28 -19.03 19.07
C TRP A 65 19.25 -19.90 18.28
N ASP A 66 20.13 -20.64 18.96
CA ASP A 66 21.03 -21.57 18.31
C ASP A 66 20.27 -22.70 17.60
N TRP A 67 19.32 -23.35 18.29
CA TRP A 67 18.46 -24.37 17.67
C TRP A 67 17.64 -23.83 16.51
N ILE A 68 17.13 -22.60 16.61
CA ILE A 68 16.40 -21.96 15.50
C ILE A 68 17.32 -21.71 14.31
N ARG A 69 18.54 -21.19 14.53
CA ARG A 69 19.48 -20.92 13.43
C ARG A 69 19.98 -22.20 12.76
N ASN A 70 20.17 -23.26 13.53
CA ASN A 70 20.68 -24.54 13.03
C ASN A 70 19.58 -25.50 12.56
N ASP A 71 18.36 -25.02 12.32
CA ASP A 71 17.20 -25.82 11.90
C ASP A 71 16.99 -27.09 12.76
N PHE A 72 17.02 -26.91 14.08
CA PHE A 72 16.88 -27.98 15.07
C PHE A 72 15.55 -27.89 15.85
N PRO A 73 14.40 -28.23 15.23
CA PRO A 73 13.08 -28.12 15.87
C PRO A 73 12.91 -29.07 17.06
N SER A 74 13.58 -30.23 17.05
CA SER A 74 13.50 -31.20 18.15
C SER A 74 14.00 -30.63 19.47
N GLY A 75 15.07 -29.82 19.46
CA GLY A 75 15.55 -29.17 20.70
C GLY A 75 14.50 -28.23 21.29
N VAL A 76 13.76 -27.51 20.45
CA VAL A 76 12.67 -26.64 20.90
C VAL A 76 11.50 -27.48 21.44
N GLU A 77 11.12 -28.57 20.76
CA GLU A 77 10.06 -29.47 21.25
C GLU A 77 10.43 -30.15 22.57
N ASP A 78 11.65 -30.65 22.71
CA ASP A 78 12.16 -31.29 23.93
C ASP A 78 12.18 -30.29 25.09
N TYR A 79 12.64 -29.06 24.84
CA TYR A 79 12.59 -27.98 25.84
C TYR A 79 11.18 -27.76 26.39
N PHE A 80 10.19 -27.61 25.51
CA PHE A 80 8.81 -27.42 25.97
C PHE A 80 8.22 -28.68 26.59
N THR A 81 8.63 -29.87 26.16
CA THR A 81 8.17 -31.15 26.74
C THR A 81 8.62 -31.25 28.19
N LEU A 82 9.90 -31.05 28.46
CA LEU A 82 10.46 -31.04 29.81
C LEU A 82 9.81 -29.97 30.71
N LEU A 83 9.63 -28.75 30.19
CA LEU A 83 8.93 -27.69 30.92
C LEU A 83 7.49 -28.06 31.27
N LEU A 84 6.78 -28.76 30.39
CA LEU A 84 5.39 -29.14 30.61
C LEU A 84 5.22 -30.36 31.51
N GLU A 85 6.30 -31.05 31.88
CA GLU A 85 6.31 -32.10 32.91
C GLU A 85 6.30 -31.50 34.32
N GLU A 86 6.84 -30.29 34.49
CA GLU A 86 6.79 -29.55 35.74
C GLU A 86 5.39 -29.01 36.05
N GLU A 87 5.15 -28.74 37.34
CA GLU A 87 3.90 -28.15 37.80
C GLU A 87 3.89 -26.65 37.55
N HIS A 88 2.98 -26.19 36.68
CA HIS A 88 2.78 -24.78 36.34
C HIS A 88 1.34 -24.35 36.60
N PRO A 89 1.09 -23.10 37.01
CA PRO A 89 -0.24 -22.51 36.99
C PRO A 89 -0.93 -22.70 35.62
N ALA A 90 -2.25 -22.86 35.62
CA ALA A 90 -3.00 -23.13 34.38
C ALA A 90 -2.77 -22.08 33.28
N SER A 91 -2.61 -20.80 33.65
CA SER A 91 -2.28 -19.70 32.74
C SER A 91 -0.91 -19.86 32.09
N GLU A 92 0.10 -20.25 32.87
CA GLU A 92 1.47 -20.47 32.41
C GLU A 92 1.57 -21.72 31.55
N ARG A 93 0.93 -22.81 31.96
CA ARG A 93 0.84 -24.03 31.14
C ARG A 93 0.22 -23.75 29.77
N LYS A 94 -0.88 -22.99 29.72
CA LYS A 94 -1.49 -22.55 28.46
C LYS A 94 -0.53 -21.68 27.65
N SER A 95 0.17 -20.76 28.32
CA SER A 95 1.16 -19.88 27.73
C SER A 95 2.30 -20.66 27.06
N LEU A 96 2.82 -21.71 27.70
CA LEU A 96 3.83 -22.63 27.18
C LEU A 96 3.31 -23.38 25.94
N LEU A 97 2.13 -24.02 26.04
CA LEU A 97 1.49 -24.75 24.94
C LEU A 97 1.27 -23.87 23.71
N ASP A 98 0.76 -22.65 23.90
CA ASP A 98 0.55 -21.69 22.83
C ASP A 98 1.87 -21.24 22.18
N THR A 99 2.94 -21.11 22.98
CA THR A 99 4.26 -20.70 22.50
C THR A 99 4.92 -21.82 21.70
N ARG A 100 4.92 -23.06 22.23
CA ARG A 100 5.39 -24.26 21.55
C ARG A 100 4.71 -24.42 20.19
N ARG A 101 3.38 -24.42 20.20
CA ARG A 101 2.55 -24.54 19.01
C ARG A 101 2.85 -23.44 18.00
N TYR A 102 3.01 -22.20 18.45
CA TYR A 102 3.29 -21.09 17.54
C TYR A 102 4.65 -21.23 16.84
N LEU A 103 5.71 -21.54 17.59
CA LEU A 103 7.05 -21.68 17.04
C LEU A 103 7.11 -22.84 16.04
N LEU A 104 6.60 -24.02 16.42
CA LEU A 104 6.69 -25.22 15.60
C LEU A 104 5.76 -25.17 14.37
N ASN A 105 4.55 -24.64 14.51
CA ASN A 105 3.64 -24.49 13.36
C ASN A 105 4.10 -23.43 12.35
N ASN A 106 5.06 -22.58 12.73
CA ASN A 106 5.67 -21.60 11.83
C ASN A 106 7.12 -21.96 11.49
N TRP A 107 7.60 -23.16 11.84
CA TRP A 107 9.01 -23.51 11.76
C TRP A 107 9.60 -23.31 10.37
N GLU A 108 8.94 -23.85 9.34
CA GLU A 108 9.37 -23.67 7.96
C GLU A 108 9.46 -22.17 7.60
N ALA A 109 8.43 -21.39 7.91
CA ALA A 109 8.40 -19.95 7.66
C ALA A 109 9.42 -19.14 8.48
N ILE A 110 9.87 -19.66 9.63
CA ILE A 110 10.98 -19.12 10.41
C ILE A 110 12.30 -19.38 9.70
N GLN A 111 12.53 -20.60 9.23
CA GLN A 111 13.77 -20.96 8.52
C GLN A 111 13.95 -20.16 7.22
N ARG A 112 12.84 -19.81 6.54
CA ARG A 112 12.90 -18.94 5.35
C ARG A 112 13.50 -17.54 5.61
N GLN A 113 13.58 -17.09 6.87
CA GLN A 113 14.29 -15.84 7.19
C GLN A 113 15.80 -15.91 6.87
N GLN A 114 16.34 -17.12 6.74
CA GLN A 114 17.74 -17.36 6.39
C GLN A 114 17.98 -17.42 4.87
N GLU A 115 16.92 -17.35 4.04
CA GLU A 115 17.08 -17.32 2.58
C GLU A 115 17.84 -16.05 2.17
N PRO A 116 18.87 -16.15 1.32
CA PRO A 116 19.76 -15.03 1.02
C PRO A 116 19.07 -13.86 0.30
N GLU A 117 17.95 -14.13 -0.39
CA GLU A 117 17.17 -13.09 -1.07
C GLU A 117 16.13 -12.43 -0.15
N TYR A 118 15.91 -12.96 1.07
CA TYR A 118 15.01 -12.35 2.03
C TYR A 118 15.70 -11.20 2.79
N VAL A 119 15.10 -10.01 2.74
CA VAL A 119 15.70 -8.81 3.34
C VAL A 119 15.33 -8.67 4.82
N SER A 120 14.05 -8.51 5.14
CA SER A 120 13.46 -8.43 6.49
C SER A 120 12.02 -7.89 6.41
N CYS A 121 11.37 -7.74 7.56
CA CYS A 121 10.10 -7.03 7.70
C CYS A 121 10.20 -5.96 8.78
N SER A 122 9.80 -4.72 8.45
CA SER A 122 9.77 -3.57 9.37
C SER A 122 8.36 -3.14 9.75
N ALA A 123 7.35 -3.97 9.48
CA ALA A 123 5.94 -3.62 9.64
C ALA A 123 5.60 -3.11 11.06
N GLU A 124 6.09 -3.80 12.09
CA GLU A 124 5.85 -3.42 13.50
C GLU A 124 6.48 -2.08 13.85
N SER A 125 7.71 -1.82 13.39
CA SER A 125 8.37 -0.53 13.58
C SER A 125 7.64 0.60 12.85
N HIS A 126 7.11 0.33 11.64
CA HIS A 126 6.28 1.31 10.93
C HIS A 126 4.98 1.60 11.68
N VAL A 127 4.32 0.59 12.23
CA VAL A 127 3.09 0.80 13.02
C VAL A 127 3.42 1.56 14.30
N SER A 128 4.39 1.12 15.09
CA SER A 128 4.67 1.65 16.43
C SER A 128 5.36 3.00 16.45
N HIS A 129 6.29 3.27 15.53
CA HIS A 129 7.08 4.52 15.56
C HIS A 129 6.57 5.55 14.56
N ILE A 130 6.04 5.10 13.42
CA ILE A 130 5.62 6.03 12.37
C ILE A 130 4.14 6.34 12.49
N LEU A 131 3.27 5.33 12.54
CA LEU A 131 1.82 5.56 12.49
C LEU A 131 1.23 5.90 13.85
N ALA A 132 1.56 5.13 14.89
CA ALA A 132 1.05 5.29 16.25
C ALA A 132 1.37 6.65 16.87
N ASP A 133 2.53 7.23 16.55
CA ASP A 133 2.91 8.58 17.01
C ASP A 133 1.86 9.66 16.68
N ARG A 134 1.09 9.53 15.58
CA ARG A 134 -0.04 10.44 15.32
C ARG A 134 -1.40 9.82 15.57
N LEU A 135 -1.55 8.54 15.29
CA LEU A 135 -2.85 7.89 15.27
C LEU A 135 -3.29 7.38 16.64
N SER A 136 -2.36 7.08 17.56
CA SER A 136 -2.69 6.52 18.88
C SER A 136 -2.19 7.38 20.06
N SER A 137 -1.08 8.11 19.93
CA SER A 137 -0.53 8.92 21.04
C SER A 137 -1.43 10.09 21.45
N ARG A 138 -2.26 10.56 20.51
CA ARG A 138 -3.29 11.60 20.69
C ARG A 138 -4.56 11.10 20.04
N PRO A 139 -5.38 10.29 20.74
CA PRO A 139 -6.53 9.64 20.13
C PRO A 139 -7.49 10.70 19.60
N LEU A 140 -7.68 10.69 18.29
CA LEU A 140 -8.64 11.50 17.56
C LEU A 140 -9.57 10.56 16.79
N GLY A 141 -10.80 10.99 16.55
CA GLY A 141 -11.69 10.31 15.61
C GLY A 141 -11.20 10.54 14.18
N TRP A 142 -10.71 9.48 13.53
CA TRP A 142 -10.29 9.54 12.13
C TRP A 142 -11.38 8.96 11.24
N SER A 143 -11.76 9.69 10.18
CA SER A 143 -12.45 9.04 9.07
C SER A 143 -11.47 8.12 8.34
N LEU A 144 -11.98 7.10 7.62
CA LEU A 144 -11.15 6.18 6.84
C LEU A 144 -10.20 6.94 5.89
N VAL A 145 -10.76 7.90 5.16
CA VAL A 145 -10.03 8.76 4.23
C VAL A 145 -9.00 9.63 4.95
N GLY A 146 -9.34 10.17 6.13
CA GLY A 146 -8.42 10.98 6.93
C GLY A 146 -7.23 10.16 7.45
N ALA A 147 -7.49 8.95 7.95
CA ALA A 147 -6.46 8.02 8.41
C ALA A 147 -5.52 7.63 7.27
N GLU A 148 -6.07 7.30 6.10
CA GLU A 148 -5.28 6.95 4.90
C GLU A 148 -4.39 8.11 4.44
N HIS A 149 -4.95 9.33 4.35
CA HIS A 149 -4.17 10.50 3.95
C HIS A 149 -3.04 10.81 4.92
N ILE A 150 -3.27 10.67 6.24
CA ILE A 150 -2.21 10.88 7.24
C ILE A 150 -1.13 9.81 7.13
N ALA A 151 -1.51 8.54 6.98
CA ALA A 151 -0.56 7.46 6.79
C ALA A 151 0.33 7.73 5.56
N LYS A 152 -0.28 8.02 4.41
CA LYS A 152 0.44 8.36 3.16
C LYS A 152 1.33 9.59 3.32
N THR A 153 0.84 10.63 3.98
CA THR A 153 1.60 11.87 4.22
C THR A 153 2.83 11.62 5.08
N ARG A 154 2.69 10.83 6.17
CA ARG A 154 3.82 10.50 7.04
C ARG A 154 4.87 9.67 6.31
N ILE A 155 4.44 8.65 5.56
CA ILE A 155 5.33 7.83 4.73
C ILE A 155 6.06 8.70 3.69
N PHE A 156 5.34 9.62 3.02
CA PHE A 156 5.95 10.56 2.06
C PHE A 156 7.04 11.41 2.71
N CYS A 157 6.79 11.98 3.89
CA CYS A 157 7.78 12.78 4.60
C CYS A 157 9.01 11.98 5.01
N LEU A 158 8.80 10.73 5.47
CA LEU A 158 9.90 9.84 5.86
C LEU A 158 10.77 9.42 4.69
N ASN A 159 10.17 9.28 3.50
CA ASN A 159 10.90 9.04 2.25
C ASN A 159 11.58 10.32 1.71
N GLY A 160 11.75 11.36 2.54
CA GLY A 160 12.40 12.62 2.17
C GLY A 160 11.50 13.60 1.40
N GLY A 161 10.21 13.30 1.28
CA GLY A 161 9.25 14.14 0.59
C GLY A 161 9.04 15.49 1.27
N ASN A 162 9.07 16.57 0.49
CA ASN A 162 8.75 17.91 0.98
C ASN A 162 7.28 18.25 0.68
N LEU A 163 6.45 18.32 1.73
CA LEU A 163 5.01 18.57 1.62
C LEU A 163 4.68 19.89 0.92
N LEU A 164 5.40 20.96 1.26
CA LEU A 164 5.14 22.28 0.67
C LEU A 164 5.36 22.24 -0.84
N SER A 165 6.46 21.62 -1.28
CA SER A 165 6.77 21.46 -2.70
C SER A 165 5.72 20.62 -3.42
N ALA A 166 5.24 19.53 -2.80
CA ALA A 166 4.23 18.66 -3.38
C ALA A 166 2.88 19.40 -3.51
N MET A 167 2.48 20.16 -2.49
CA MET A 167 1.27 20.96 -2.52
C MET A 167 1.34 22.08 -3.56
N THR A 168 2.47 22.79 -3.67
CA THR A 168 2.66 23.83 -4.69
C THR A 168 2.57 23.24 -6.10
N LYS A 169 3.27 22.13 -6.37
CA LYS A 169 3.20 21.44 -7.67
C LYS A 169 1.77 21.01 -8.03
N LYS A 170 1.02 20.47 -7.06
CA LYS A 170 -0.37 20.07 -7.27
C LYS A 170 -1.24 21.27 -7.64
N ARG A 171 -1.14 22.37 -6.87
CA ARG A 171 -1.87 23.62 -7.13
C ARG A 171 -1.55 24.22 -8.50
N ASP A 172 -0.28 24.21 -8.88
CA ASP A 172 0.16 24.74 -10.18
C ASP A 172 -0.35 23.87 -11.33
N GLY A 173 -0.37 22.54 -11.16
CA GLY A 173 -0.98 21.61 -12.10
C GLY A 173 -2.49 21.85 -12.29
N GLU A 174 -3.24 21.98 -11.20
CA GLU A 174 -4.67 22.31 -11.23
C GLU A 174 -4.93 23.66 -11.91
N THR A 175 -4.06 24.64 -11.68
CA THR A 175 -4.15 25.97 -12.32
C THR A 175 -3.92 25.86 -13.82
N LYS A 176 -2.89 25.10 -14.24
CA LYS A 176 -2.63 24.82 -15.67
C LYS A 176 -3.79 24.09 -16.33
N GLN A 177 -4.37 23.08 -15.67
CA GLN A 177 -5.49 22.33 -16.21
C GLN A 177 -6.73 23.20 -16.41
N LYS A 178 -7.08 24.03 -15.41
CA LYS A 178 -8.14 25.04 -15.55
C LYS A 178 -7.88 26.03 -16.67
N GLN A 179 -6.63 26.43 -16.88
CA GLN A 179 -6.25 27.31 -17.99
C GLN A 179 -6.43 26.63 -19.34
N VAL A 180 -6.03 25.37 -19.48
CA VAL A 180 -6.23 24.56 -20.69
C VAL A 180 -7.72 24.41 -20.99
N GLU A 181 -8.54 24.00 -20.02
CA GLU A 181 -9.99 23.89 -20.18
C GLU A 181 -10.64 25.21 -20.61
N ARG A 182 -10.18 26.33 -20.04
CA ARG A 182 -10.67 27.67 -20.42
C ARG A 182 -10.28 28.03 -21.86
N LEU A 183 -9.05 27.76 -22.26
CA LEU A 183 -8.57 28.01 -23.63
C LEU A 183 -9.32 27.14 -24.63
N ASP A 184 -9.51 25.86 -24.30
CA ASP A 184 -10.21 24.90 -25.15
C ASP A 184 -11.68 25.30 -25.37
N ARG A 185 -12.38 25.73 -24.30
CA ARG A 185 -13.72 26.34 -24.42
C ARG A 185 -13.74 27.57 -25.32
N ARG A 186 -12.73 28.45 -25.25
CA ARG A 186 -12.65 29.66 -26.09
C ARG A 186 -12.41 29.31 -27.55
N VAL A 187 -11.51 28.37 -27.84
CA VAL A 187 -11.23 27.91 -29.21
C VAL A 187 -12.45 27.24 -29.81
N THR A 188 -13.11 26.36 -29.06
CA THR A 188 -14.33 25.68 -29.52
C THR A 188 -15.45 26.66 -29.78
N LYS A 189 -15.66 27.66 -28.91
CA LYS A 189 -16.64 28.74 -29.15
C LYS A 189 -16.27 29.63 -30.35
N ALA A 190 -15.00 29.96 -30.53
CA ALA A 190 -14.54 30.75 -31.68
C ALA A 190 -14.72 29.98 -33.00
N LYS A 191 -14.41 28.67 -33.03
CA LYS A 191 -14.67 27.80 -34.18
C LYS A 191 -16.16 27.69 -34.48
N ALA A 192 -17.01 27.51 -33.46
CA ALA A 192 -18.46 27.45 -33.63
C ALA A 192 -19.02 28.78 -34.18
N ASN A 193 -18.56 29.93 -33.66
CA ASN A 193 -18.95 31.24 -34.18
C ASN A 193 -18.45 31.47 -35.60
N ARG A 194 -17.23 31.05 -35.93
CA ARG A 194 -16.68 31.17 -37.29
C ARG A 194 -17.44 30.27 -38.27
N HIS A 195 -17.75 29.04 -37.88
CA HIS A 195 -18.59 28.15 -38.66
C HIS A 195 -19.98 28.75 -38.85
N TYR A 196 -20.61 29.27 -37.79
CA TYR A 196 -21.87 29.99 -37.90
C TYR A 196 -21.79 31.17 -38.87
N LEU A 197 -20.72 31.97 -38.86
CA LEU A 197 -20.51 33.06 -39.81
C LEU A 197 -20.26 32.56 -41.26
N GLU A 198 -19.55 31.45 -41.43
CA GLU A 198 -19.26 30.84 -42.73
C GLU A 198 -20.48 30.13 -43.33
N THR A 199 -21.39 29.61 -42.49
CA THR A 199 -22.61 28.90 -42.91
C THR A 199 -23.89 29.73 -42.75
N SER A 200 -23.81 30.94 -42.20
CA SER A 200 -24.99 31.81 -42.09
C SER A 200 -25.30 32.38 -43.47
N THR A 201 -26.34 31.82 -44.06
CA THR A 201 -26.94 32.35 -45.27
C THR A 201 -27.81 33.54 -44.91
N VAL A 202 -27.65 34.64 -45.65
CA VAL A 202 -28.52 35.79 -45.49
C VAL A 202 -29.90 35.38 -46.04
N PRO A 203 -30.98 35.34 -45.21
CA PRO A 203 -32.26 34.77 -45.63
C PRO A 203 -32.86 35.44 -46.86
N VAL A 204 -32.59 36.74 -47.04
CA VAL A 204 -33.00 37.52 -48.21
C VAL A 204 -32.29 37.08 -49.50
N ILE A 205 -31.09 36.53 -49.41
CA ILE A 205 -30.33 36.01 -50.56
C ILE A 205 -30.83 34.60 -50.93
N GLU A 206 -31.13 33.75 -49.95
CA GLU A 206 -31.65 32.39 -50.20
C GLU A 206 -33.13 32.36 -50.62
N ALA A 207 -33.98 33.22 -50.07
CA ALA A 207 -35.40 33.26 -50.40
C ALA A 207 -35.69 33.64 -51.86
N GLY A 208 -34.68 34.07 -52.63
CA GLY A 208 -34.78 34.38 -54.06
C GLY A 208 -35.68 35.58 -54.41
N ARG A 209 -36.27 36.23 -53.39
CA ARG A 209 -37.15 37.38 -53.58
C ARG A 209 -36.31 38.64 -53.80
N LYS A 210 -36.44 39.23 -55.00
CA LYS A 210 -35.75 40.47 -55.39
C LYS A 210 -36.36 41.70 -54.68
N THR A 211 -36.11 41.84 -53.39
CA THR A 211 -36.53 43.00 -52.60
C THR A 211 -35.50 44.15 -52.70
N GLN A 212 -35.88 45.36 -52.28
CA GLN A 212 -34.95 46.50 -52.14
C GLN A 212 -33.71 46.12 -51.30
N LEU A 213 -33.93 45.35 -50.22
CA LEU A 213 -32.87 44.87 -49.33
C LEU A 213 -31.93 43.87 -50.04
N PHE A 214 -32.46 43.01 -50.92
CA PHE A 214 -31.65 42.09 -51.73
C PHE A 214 -30.66 42.85 -52.64
N PHE A 215 -31.12 43.90 -53.32
CA PHE A 215 -30.26 44.69 -54.21
C PHE A 215 -29.21 45.49 -53.43
N ALA A 216 -29.58 46.07 -52.29
CA ALA A 216 -28.65 46.76 -51.41
C ALA A 216 -27.53 45.84 -50.92
N LEU A 217 -27.86 44.62 -50.48
CA LEU A 217 -26.88 43.63 -50.01
C LEU A 217 -25.99 43.10 -51.15
N ARG A 218 -26.54 42.90 -52.36
CA ARG A 218 -25.77 42.46 -53.53
C ARG A 218 -24.77 43.51 -54.03
N GLY A 219 -25.08 44.80 -53.84
CA GLY A 219 -24.19 45.91 -54.23
C GLY A 219 -22.96 46.07 -53.34
N LEU A 220 -23.00 45.55 -52.11
CA LEU A 220 -21.90 45.63 -51.14
C LEU A 220 -20.80 44.59 -51.34
N GLY A 221 -21.01 43.57 -52.19
CA GLY A 221 -20.07 42.48 -52.44
C GLY A 221 -19.13 42.68 -53.64
N ARG A 222 -18.91 43.92 -54.08
CA ARG A 222 -17.95 44.30 -55.13
C ARG A 222 -16.81 45.13 -54.57
#